data_AF-A0A8T9BSP5-F1
#
_entry.id   AF-A0A8T9BSP5-F1
#
_cell.length_a   1.000
_cell.length_b   1.000
_cell.length_c   1.000
_cell.angle_alpha   90.00
_cell.angle_beta   90.00
_cell.angle_gamma   90.00
#
_symmetry.space_group_name_H-M   'P 1'
#
loop_
_entity.id
_entity.type
_entity.pdbx_description
1 polymer ?
#
loop_
_entity_poly.entity_id
_entity_poly.type
_entity_poly.pdbx_seq_one_letter_code
_entity_poly.pdbx_strand_id
1 'polypeptide(L)'
;MNYTFYDGTIAVVQSIINSLSHILHLAEQRPNASTLLAARLHEDMYPLADQVRIATQFSENLVARLTGREPVAFQGNPATFAECYERIETVLQRLSEADKNVVNQHGDIVGATQIGPEKTVGMSGAAYAHSIALPNIISESDPRFFGLYVVFLRESAHFSLFSAILEPHHPPSQSHLSIPPTHHEPKRGSKTI
;
A
#
# COMPACT_ATOMS: atom_id res chain seq x y z
N MET A 1 5.30 -6.56 28.82
CA MET A 1 5.77 -5.24 28.34
C MET A 1 4.56 -4.44 27.91
N ASN A 2 4.41 -3.20 28.36
CA ASN A 2 3.33 -2.33 27.88
C ASN A 2 3.70 -1.79 26.50
N TYR A 3 2.76 -1.88 25.57
CA TYR A 3 2.86 -1.28 24.25
C TYR A 3 2.79 0.24 24.38
N THR A 4 3.73 0.97 23.76
CA THR A 4 3.77 2.43 23.81
C THR A 4 3.56 3.05 22.43
N PHE A 5 3.36 4.37 22.39
CA PHE A 5 3.21 5.12 21.15
C PHE A 5 4.39 4.92 20.19
N TYR A 6 5.63 4.89 20.70
CA TYR A 6 6.83 4.50 19.95
C TYR A 6 6.69 3.14 19.24
N ASP A 7 6.18 2.11 19.94
CA ASP A 7 6.06 0.75 19.41
C ASP A 7 5.02 0.69 18.27
N GLY A 8 4.02 1.57 18.29
CA GLY A 8 3.01 1.71 17.24
C GLY A 8 3.32 2.70 16.13
N THR A 9 4.46 3.37 16.19
CA THR A 9 4.86 4.37 15.20
C THR A 9 6.26 4.10 14.69
N ILE A 10 7.30 4.48 15.44
CA ILE A 10 8.69 4.40 15.00
C ILE A 10 9.08 2.96 14.63
N ALA A 11 8.77 1.98 15.48
CA ALA A 11 9.10 0.58 15.21
C ALA A 11 8.37 0.03 13.96
N VAL A 12 7.12 0.44 13.76
CA VAL A 12 6.32 0.06 12.57
C VAL A 12 6.93 0.67 11.31
N VAL A 13 7.28 1.96 11.33
CA VAL A 13 7.90 2.66 10.20
C VAL A 13 9.26 2.05 9.86
N GLN A 14 10.07 1.68 10.85
CA GLN A 14 11.32 0.94 10.63
C GLN A 14 11.09 -0.37 9.88
N SER A 15 10.10 -1.17 10.30
CA SER A 15 9.77 -2.43 9.62
C SER A 15 9.34 -2.21 8.17
N ILE A 16 8.56 -1.15 7.92
CA ILE A 16 8.08 -0.78 6.60
C ILE A 16 9.24 -0.35 5.69
N ILE A 17 10.10 0.56 6.16
CA ILE A 17 11.22 1.07 5.37
C ILE A 17 12.27 -0.02 5.10
N ASN A 18 12.50 -0.93 6.05
CA ASN A 18 13.32 -2.12 5.80
C ASN A 18 12.72 -3.03 4.71
N SER A 19 11.39 -3.19 4.71
CA SER A 19 10.71 -3.96 3.67
C SER A 19 10.85 -3.31 2.30
N LEU A 20 10.74 -1.98 2.22
CA LEU A 20 10.98 -1.22 0.99
C LEU A 20 12.41 -1.42 0.47
N SER A 21 13.41 -1.34 1.36
CA SER A 21 14.81 -1.61 1.02
C SER A 21 14.99 -3.00 0.41
N HIS A 22 14.37 -4.02 1.01
CA HIS A 22 14.44 -5.39 0.51
C HIS A 22 13.79 -5.54 -0.87
N ILE A 23 12.64 -4.90 -1.10
CA ILE A 23 11.97 -4.91 -2.41
C ILE A 23 12.87 -4.27 -3.48
N LEU A 24 13.53 -3.15 -3.17
CA LEU A 24 14.45 -2.50 -4.09
C LEU A 24 15.66 -3.37 -4.44
N HIS A 25 16.23 -4.08 -3.45
CA HIS A 25 17.31 -5.04 -3.68
C HIS A 25 16.89 -6.17 -4.63
N LEU A 26 15.65 -6.66 -4.51
CA LEU A 26 15.11 -7.68 -5.42
C LEU A 26 14.84 -7.11 -6.83
N ALA A 27 14.44 -5.83 -6.92
CA ALA A 27 14.21 -5.14 -8.18
C ALA A 27 15.51 -4.89 -8.95
N GLU A 28 16.58 -4.48 -8.27
CA GLU A 28 17.89 -4.22 -8.85
C GLU A 28 18.53 -5.47 -9.48
N GLN A 29 18.19 -6.66 -8.97
CA GLN A 29 18.66 -7.94 -9.52
C GLN A 29 17.93 -8.37 -10.79
N ARG A 30 16.91 -7.62 -11.25
CA ARG A 30 16.12 -7.99 -12.43
C ARG A 30 16.81 -7.55 -13.73
N PRO A 31 16.60 -8.28 -14.85
CA PRO A 31 17.19 -7.92 -16.14
C PRO A 31 16.79 -6.53 -16.64
N ASN A 32 15.63 -6.02 -16.21
CA ASN A 32 15.06 -4.72 -16.55
C ASN A 32 15.27 -3.65 -15.46
N ALA A 33 16.19 -3.86 -14.50
CA ALA A 33 16.38 -2.96 -13.35
C ALA A 33 16.47 -1.47 -13.74
N SER A 34 17.15 -1.14 -14.84
CA SER A 34 17.33 0.23 -15.31
C SER A 34 16.03 0.95 -15.67
N THR A 35 14.92 0.24 -15.94
CA THR A 35 13.62 0.84 -16.25
C THR A 35 12.65 0.82 -15.07
N LEU A 36 12.92 0.04 -14.02
CA LEU A 36 12.00 -0.16 -12.91
C LEU A 36 11.72 1.10 -12.10
N LEU A 37 12.71 1.99 -11.94
CA LEU A 37 12.50 3.25 -11.20
C LEU A 37 11.50 4.19 -11.89
N ALA A 38 11.42 4.13 -13.22
CA ALA A 38 10.45 4.87 -14.02
C ALA A 38 9.12 4.12 -14.21
N ALA A 39 9.06 2.84 -13.84
CA ALA A 39 7.88 2.02 -14.00
C ALA A 39 6.75 2.47 -13.08
N ARG A 40 5.52 2.35 -13.59
CA ARG A 40 4.26 2.64 -12.90
C ARG A 40 3.37 1.42 -12.97
N LEU A 41 2.55 1.25 -11.94
CA LEU A 41 1.50 0.22 -11.95
C LEU A 41 0.35 0.60 -12.89
N HIS A 42 -0.09 1.86 -12.79
CA HIS A 42 -1.22 2.43 -13.50
C HIS A 42 -0.83 3.82 -13.99
N GLU A 43 -1.47 4.30 -15.06
CA GLU A 43 -1.13 5.58 -15.70
C GLU A 43 -1.24 6.76 -14.71
N ASP A 44 -2.27 6.73 -13.85
CA ASP A 44 -2.51 7.74 -12.82
C ASP A 44 -1.62 7.61 -11.57
N MET A 45 -0.78 6.59 -11.46
CA MET A 45 0.09 6.38 -10.29
C MET A 45 1.48 6.97 -10.48
N TYR A 46 2.10 7.37 -9.38
CA TYR A 46 3.50 7.80 -9.37
C TYR A 46 4.46 6.65 -9.73
N PRO A 47 5.60 6.94 -10.41
CA PRO A 47 6.68 5.98 -10.63
C PRO A 47 7.27 5.46 -9.34
N LEU A 48 7.94 4.32 -9.39
CA LEU A 48 8.64 3.74 -8.22
C LEU A 48 9.59 4.74 -7.55
N ALA A 49 10.35 5.53 -8.31
CA ALA A 49 11.23 6.56 -7.76
C ALA A 49 10.51 7.59 -6.88
N ASP A 50 9.32 8.03 -7.31
CA ASP A 50 8.49 8.96 -6.56
C ASP A 50 7.88 8.30 -5.32
N GLN A 51 7.48 7.04 -5.42
CA GLN A 51 6.98 6.26 -4.28
C GLN A 51 8.04 6.16 -3.17
N VAL A 52 9.29 5.84 -3.53
CA VAL A 52 10.43 5.84 -2.60
C VAL A 52 10.66 7.23 -1.99
N ARG A 53 10.65 8.29 -2.81
CA ARG A 53 10.79 9.66 -2.31
C ARG A 53 9.70 9.99 -1.28
N ILE A 54 8.44 9.71 -1.59
CA ILE A 54 7.32 10.07 -0.72
C ILE A 54 7.40 9.28 0.59
N ALA A 55 7.61 7.97 0.53
CA ALA A 55 7.73 7.12 1.71
C ALA A 55 8.87 7.56 2.65
N THR A 56 10.05 7.84 2.10
CA THR A 56 11.21 8.33 2.87
C THR A 56 10.95 9.73 3.45
N GLN A 57 10.35 10.64 2.68
CA GLN A 57 10.05 12.00 3.15
C GLN A 57 9.02 12.01 4.29
N PHE A 58 7.93 11.25 4.18
CA PHE A 58 6.95 11.17 5.27
C PHE A 58 7.53 10.51 6.52
N SER A 59 8.36 9.47 6.34
CA SER A 59 9.06 8.81 7.44
C SER A 59 9.98 9.80 8.17
N GLU A 60 10.77 10.57 7.42
CA GLU A 60 11.66 11.59 7.98
C GLU A 60 10.91 12.70 8.70
N ASN A 61 9.85 13.24 8.07
CA ASN A 61 9.02 14.28 8.68
C ASN A 61 8.36 13.80 9.98
N LEU A 62 7.92 12.54 10.02
CA LEU A 62 7.34 11.92 11.20
C LEU A 62 8.36 11.82 12.33
N VAL A 63 9.52 11.21 12.08
CA VAL A 63 10.53 11.06 13.14
C VAL A 63 11.07 12.41 13.60
N ALA A 64 11.26 13.36 12.69
CA ALA A 64 11.73 14.71 13.01
C ALA A 64 10.76 15.42 13.98
N ARG A 65 9.46 15.37 13.66
CA ARG A 65 8.41 15.93 14.52
C ARG A 65 8.37 15.27 15.89
N LEU A 66 8.40 13.93 15.95
CA LEU A 66 8.31 13.19 17.21
C LEU A 66 9.56 13.31 18.09
N THR A 67 10.67 13.77 17.52
CA THR A 67 11.92 14.04 18.24
C THR A 67 12.20 15.53 18.43
N GLY A 68 11.32 16.42 17.95
CA GLY A 68 11.46 17.87 18.11
C GLY A 68 12.63 18.48 17.34
N ARG A 69 13.03 17.86 16.22
CA ARG A 69 14.11 18.33 15.35
C ARG A 69 13.58 18.75 13.98
N GLU A 70 14.40 19.49 13.25
CA GLU A 70 14.13 19.78 11.85
C GLU A 70 14.33 18.53 10.98
N PRO A 71 13.47 18.30 9.95
CA PRO A 71 13.62 17.19 9.02
C PRO A 71 14.80 17.41 8.08
N VAL A 72 15.47 16.33 7.70
CA VAL A 72 16.46 16.34 6.64
C VAL A 72 15.76 16.63 5.31
N ALA A 73 16.27 17.62 4.59
CA ALA A 73 15.81 17.93 3.25
C ALA A 73 16.49 17.03 2.23
N PHE A 74 15.70 16.23 1.52
CA PHE A 74 16.20 15.45 0.39
C PHE A 74 16.00 16.21 -0.93
N GLN A 75 16.99 16.14 -1.82
CA GLN A 75 16.95 16.84 -3.12
C GLN A 75 16.22 15.99 -4.17
N GLY A 76 15.15 16.53 -4.76
CA GLY A 76 14.48 15.97 -5.94
C GLY A 76 13.95 14.54 -5.78
N ASN A 77 13.79 13.85 -6.92
CA ASN A 77 13.48 12.43 -7.01
C ASN A 77 14.78 11.63 -7.15
N PRO A 78 14.90 10.44 -6.52
CA PRO A 78 16.04 9.57 -6.77
C PRO A 78 16.01 9.07 -8.23
N ALA A 79 17.13 9.19 -8.93
CA ALA A 79 17.30 8.72 -10.30
C ALA A 79 17.95 7.33 -10.37
N THR A 80 18.61 6.90 -9.29
CA THR A 80 19.35 5.65 -9.20
C THR A 80 18.95 4.83 -7.97
N PHE A 81 19.20 3.52 -8.00
CA PHE A 81 19.00 2.66 -6.82
C PHE A 81 19.91 3.09 -5.66
N ALA A 82 21.14 3.52 -5.94
CA ALA A 82 22.06 4.05 -4.95
C ALA A 82 21.46 5.25 -4.19
N GLU A 83 20.87 6.22 -4.90
CA GLU A 83 20.17 7.36 -4.28
C GLU A 83 18.94 6.92 -3.49
N CYS A 84 18.23 5.88 -3.93
CA CYS A 84 17.13 5.29 -3.17
C CYS A 84 17.62 4.71 -1.84
N TYR A 85 18.71 3.95 -1.87
CA TYR A 85 19.31 3.35 -0.67
C TYR A 85 19.85 4.41 0.28
N GLU A 86 20.55 5.44 -0.21
CA GLU A 86 21.07 6.54 0.63
C GLU A 86 19.95 7.22 1.42
N ARG A 87 18.80 7.47 0.77
CA ARG A 87 17.61 8.04 1.44
C ARG A 87 17.06 7.09 2.50
N ILE A 88 16.91 5.82 2.15
CA ILE A 88 16.40 4.78 3.05
C ILE A 88 17.31 4.63 4.28
N GLU A 89 18.62 4.56 4.08
CA GLU A 89 19.62 4.45 5.14
C GLU A 89 19.59 5.67 6.05
N THR A 90 19.51 6.88 5.48
CA THR A 90 19.36 8.12 6.25
C THR A 90 18.13 8.05 7.15
N VAL A 91 16.98 7.66 6.61
CA VAL A 91 15.73 7.55 7.37
C VAL A 91 15.82 6.46 8.44
N LEU A 92 16.37 5.29 8.13
CA LEU A 92 16.54 4.20 9.10
C LEU A 92 17.47 4.62 10.25
N GLN A 93 18.55 5.33 9.95
CA GLN A 93 19.45 5.88 10.96
C GLN A 93 18.67 6.83 11.89
N ARG A 94 17.89 7.76 11.33
CA ARG A 94 17.08 8.69 12.13
C ARG A 94 16.03 8.01 12.98
N LEU A 95 15.37 6.97 12.46
CA LEU A 95 14.42 6.17 13.22
C LEU A 95 15.11 5.42 14.36
N SER A 96 16.33 4.93 14.15
CA SER A 96 17.11 4.21 15.16
C SER A 96 17.62 5.12 16.29
N GLU A 97 17.93 6.38 15.98
CA GLU A 97 18.38 7.39 16.94
C GLU A 97 17.22 7.98 17.78
N ALA A 98 15.97 7.69 17.42
CA ALA A 98 14.81 8.26 18.09
C ALA A 98 14.65 7.71 19.52
N ASP A 99 14.79 8.59 20.51
CA ASP A 99 14.59 8.23 21.92
C ASP A 99 13.12 7.88 22.20
N LYS A 100 12.90 6.71 22.80
CA LYS A 100 11.57 6.17 23.09
C LYS A 100 10.77 7.07 24.05
N ASN A 101 11.40 7.69 25.05
CA ASN A 101 10.70 8.52 26.02
C ASN A 101 10.27 9.84 25.39
N VAL A 102 11.16 10.47 24.63
CA VAL A 102 10.90 11.71 23.87
C VAL A 102 9.73 11.51 22.91
N VAL A 103 9.75 10.42 22.12
CA VAL A 103 8.66 10.11 21.18
C VAL A 103 7.32 9.91 21.89
N ASN A 104 7.32 9.15 22.99
CA ASN A 104 6.10 8.92 23.76
C ASN A 104 5.56 10.24 24.37
N GLN A 105 6.43 11.14 24.82
CA GLN A 105 6.05 12.45 25.35
C GLN A 105 5.50 13.38 24.26
N HIS A 106 6.10 13.37 23.07
CA HIS A 106 5.66 14.21 21.95
C HIS A 106 4.38 13.73 21.26
N GLY A 107 3.86 12.54 21.61
CA GLY A 107 2.60 12.03 21.08
C GLY A 107 1.43 12.99 21.30
N ASP A 108 1.36 13.62 22.47
CA ASP A 108 0.25 14.51 22.84
C ASP A 108 0.51 15.99 22.52
N ILE A 109 1.75 16.34 22.15
CA ILE A 109 2.14 17.73 21.89
C ILE A 109 1.55 18.19 20.55
N VAL A 110 0.79 19.29 20.62
CA VAL A 110 0.13 19.90 19.47
C VAL A 110 1.12 20.80 18.72
N GLY A 111 1.32 20.50 17.44
CA GLY A 111 2.14 21.28 16.51
C GLY A 111 1.33 21.72 15.29
N ALA A 112 1.80 22.78 14.64
CA ALA A 112 1.24 23.24 13.38
C ALA A 112 1.44 22.18 12.29
N THR A 113 0.38 21.86 11.55
CA THR A 113 0.41 20.95 10.40
C THR A 113 -0.25 21.63 9.23
N GLN A 114 0.49 21.76 8.13
CA GLN A 114 -0.06 22.29 6.89
C GLN A 114 -0.86 21.19 6.17
N ILE A 115 -2.14 21.46 5.91
CA ILE A 115 -3.06 20.61 5.15
C ILE A 115 -3.42 21.37 3.87
N GLY A 116 -2.68 21.10 2.80
CA GLY A 116 -2.82 21.83 1.54
C GLY A 116 -2.19 23.23 1.57
N PRO A 117 -2.37 24.03 0.50
CA PRO A 117 -1.58 25.24 0.29
C PRO A 117 -1.83 26.34 1.34
N GLU A 118 -3.08 26.50 1.79
CA GLU A 118 -3.50 27.68 2.58
C GLU A 118 -3.95 27.35 4.01
N LYS A 119 -4.07 26.08 4.39
CA LYS A 119 -4.67 25.70 5.66
C LYS A 119 -3.63 25.08 6.60
N THR A 120 -3.40 25.74 7.72
CA THR A 120 -2.61 25.20 8.83
C THR A 120 -3.54 24.84 9.98
N VAL A 121 -3.45 23.62 10.49
CA VAL A 121 -4.21 23.15 11.65
C VAL A 121 -3.27 22.70 12.76
N GLY A 122 -3.66 22.94 14.01
CA GLY A 122 -2.98 22.34 15.15
C GLY A 122 -3.35 20.85 15.23
N MET A 123 -2.34 19.99 15.33
CA MET A 123 -2.55 18.56 15.49
C MET A 123 -1.52 17.96 16.44
N SER A 124 -1.92 17.00 17.29
CA SER A 124 -0.98 16.28 18.15
C SER A 124 -0.02 15.42 17.31
N GLY A 125 1.14 15.06 17.88
CA GLY A 125 2.07 14.12 17.26
C GLY A 125 1.40 12.79 16.89
N ALA A 126 0.55 12.26 17.77
CA ALA A 126 -0.20 11.02 17.56
C ALA A 126 -1.23 11.13 16.44
N ALA A 127 -2.01 12.23 16.40
CA ALA A 127 -2.96 12.45 15.33
C ALA A 127 -2.26 12.67 13.99
N TYR A 128 -1.10 13.34 13.97
CA TYR A 128 -0.27 13.45 12.77
C TYR A 128 0.24 12.08 12.30
N ALA A 129 0.78 11.29 13.23
CA ALA A 129 1.33 9.97 12.93
C ALA A 129 0.27 9.06 12.30
N HIS A 130 -0.91 8.93 12.93
CA HIS A 130 -1.91 7.96 12.51
C HIS A 130 -2.83 8.44 11.39
N SER A 131 -3.10 9.74 11.27
CA SER A 131 -4.06 10.25 10.28
C SER A 131 -3.41 10.76 9.00
N ILE A 132 -2.11 11.09 9.03
CA ILE A 132 -1.40 11.68 7.89
C ILE A 132 -0.17 10.86 7.52
N ALA A 133 0.79 10.71 8.44
CA ALA A 133 2.10 10.15 8.10
C ALA A 133 2.01 8.65 7.78
N LEU A 134 1.48 7.82 8.68
CA LEU A 134 1.43 6.37 8.48
C LEU A 134 0.64 5.95 7.23
N PRO A 135 -0.57 6.51 6.95
CA PRO A 135 -1.27 6.20 5.70
C PRO A 135 -0.44 6.49 4.44
N ASN A 136 0.28 7.63 4.42
CA ASN A 136 1.15 8.05 3.31
C ASN A 136 2.56 7.43 3.34
N ILE A 137 2.89 6.66 4.38
CA ILE A 137 4.09 5.82 4.38
C ILE A 137 3.68 4.47 3.83
N ILE A 138 2.61 3.87 4.36
CA ILE A 138 2.16 2.53 4.00
C ILE A 138 1.75 2.46 2.53
N SER A 139 0.98 3.43 2.01
CA SER A 139 0.49 3.35 0.63
C SER A 139 1.64 3.46 -0.40
N GLU A 140 2.70 4.17 -0.06
CA GLU A 140 3.82 4.47 -0.95
C GLU A 140 5.01 3.51 -0.75
N SER A 141 5.15 2.92 0.42
CA SER A 141 6.18 1.90 0.72
C SER A 141 5.72 0.47 0.44
N ASP A 142 4.41 0.20 0.49
CA ASP A 142 3.86 -1.11 0.20
C ASP A 142 2.98 -1.08 -1.05
N PRO A 143 3.58 -1.27 -2.23
CA PRO A 143 2.79 -1.43 -3.44
C PRO A 143 1.91 -2.69 -3.40
N ARG A 144 2.04 -3.61 -2.41
CA ARG A 144 1.15 -4.78 -2.29
C ARG A 144 -0.28 -4.43 -1.84
N PHE A 145 -0.51 -3.26 -1.25
CA PHE A 145 -1.86 -2.84 -0.87
C PHE A 145 -2.71 -2.29 -2.03
N PHE A 146 -2.12 -2.04 -3.21
CA PHE A 146 -2.91 -1.68 -4.41
C PHE A 146 -2.34 -2.14 -5.78
N GLY A 147 -1.19 -2.81 -5.87
CA GLY A 147 -0.56 -3.01 -7.19
C GLY A 147 0.56 -4.00 -7.45
N LEU A 148 1.36 -4.41 -6.47
CA LEU A 148 2.52 -5.24 -6.78
C LEU A 148 2.14 -6.68 -7.17
N TYR A 149 0.91 -7.10 -6.87
CA TYR A 149 0.37 -8.33 -7.48
C TYR A 149 0.32 -8.19 -9.01
N VAL A 150 -0.04 -7.03 -9.56
CA VAL A 150 -0.18 -6.87 -11.01
C VAL A 150 1.15 -6.63 -11.72
N VAL A 151 2.10 -5.85 -11.17
CA VAL A 151 3.41 -5.65 -11.84
C VAL A 151 4.31 -6.89 -11.76
N PHE A 152 4.40 -7.53 -10.59
CA PHE A 152 5.21 -8.74 -10.44
C PHE A 152 4.61 -9.95 -11.17
N LEU A 153 3.28 -10.05 -11.27
CA LEU A 153 2.61 -11.11 -12.06
C LEU A 153 2.49 -10.78 -13.55
N ARG A 154 2.63 -9.51 -13.97
CA ARG A 154 2.63 -9.13 -15.40
C ARG A 154 3.97 -9.45 -16.08
N GLU A 155 5.07 -9.50 -15.34
CA GLU A 155 6.40 -9.83 -15.89
C GLU A 155 6.89 -11.26 -15.57
N SER A 156 6.13 -12.03 -14.79
CA SER A 156 6.40 -13.45 -14.52
C SER A 156 5.53 -14.34 -15.41
N ALA A 157 6.14 -15.21 -16.23
CA ALA A 157 5.48 -16.04 -17.25
C ALA A 157 4.55 -17.17 -16.72
N HIS A 158 3.75 -16.93 -15.67
CA HIS A 158 2.87 -17.92 -15.04
C HIS A 158 1.41 -17.45 -14.92
N PHE A 159 0.88 -16.80 -15.97
CA PHE A 159 -0.52 -16.36 -16.04
C PHE A 159 -1.53 -17.53 -16.16
N SER A 160 -1.11 -18.72 -16.62
CA SER A 160 -2.04 -19.80 -16.99
C SER A 160 -2.75 -20.50 -15.83
N LEU A 161 -2.29 -20.40 -14.59
CA LEU A 161 -2.92 -21.09 -13.45
C LEU A 161 -3.91 -20.21 -12.67
N PHE A 162 -3.87 -18.88 -12.84
CA PHE A 162 -4.66 -17.95 -12.02
C PHE A 162 -5.91 -17.41 -12.73
N SER A 163 -5.93 -17.42 -14.07
CA SER A 163 -7.13 -17.13 -14.87
C SER A 163 -8.28 -18.09 -14.56
N ALA A 164 -7.99 -19.33 -14.16
CA ALA A 164 -9.01 -20.33 -13.81
C ALA A 164 -9.70 -20.09 -12.45
N ILE A 165 -9.15 -19.22 -11.58
CA ILE A 165 -9.69 -18.97 -10.23
C ILE A 165 -10.50 -17.66 -10.18
N LEU A 166 -10.24 -16.72 -11.10
CA LEU A 166 -10.89 -15.40 -11.14
C LEU A 166 -11.89 -15.22 -12.29
N GLU A 167 -12.15 -16.24 -13.10
CA GLU A 167 -13.35 -16.21 -13.93
C GLU A 167 -14.56 -16.16 -12.99
N PRO A 168 -15.42 -15.12 -13.07
CA PRO A 168 -16.67 -15.16 -12.34
C PRO A 168 -17.42 -16.38 -12.84
N HIS A 169 -17.75 -17.30 -11.94
CA HIS A 169 -18.74 -18.33 -12.20
C HIS A 169 -20.03 -17.61 -12.62
N HIS A 170 -20.19 -17.41 -13.93
CA HIS A 170 -21.46 -17.03 -14.49
C HIS A 170 -22.35 -18.25 -14.25
N PRO A 171 -23.41 -18.16 -13.43
CA PRO A 171 -24.38 -19.24 -13.39
C PRO A 171 -24.85 -19.43 -14.83
N PRO A 172 -24.98 -20.67 -15.33
CA PRO A 172 -25.45 -20.90 -16.69
C PRO A 172 -26.77 -20.17 -16.85
N SER A 173 -26.81 -19.30 -17.86
CA SER A 173 -28.03 -18.71 -18.40
C SER A 173 -29.13 -19.77 -18.34
N GLN A 174 -30.21 -19.49 -17.60
CA GLN A 174 -31.40 -20.32 -17.67
C GLN A 174 -31.89 -20.24 -19.11
N SER A 175 -31.48 -21.23 -19.91
CA SER A 175 -32.14 -21.56 -21.15
C SER A 175 -33.61 -21.76 -20.79
N HIS A 176 -34.48 -20.99 -21.45
CA HIS A 176 -35.91 -21.16 -21.39
C HIS A 176 -36.23 -22.65 -21.53
N LEU A 177 -36.60 -23.28 -20.41
CA LEU A 177 -37.13 -24.63 -20.41
C LEU A 177 -38.49 -24.54 -21.11
N SER A 178 -38.52 -24.79 -22.42
CA SER A 178 -39.75 -24.97 -23.15
C SER A 178 -40.49 -26.15 -22.53
N ILE A 179 -41.56 -25.84 -21.79
CA ILE A 179 -42.49 -26.84 -21.27
C ILE A 179 -43.17 -27.48 -22.49
N PRO A 180 -43.03 -28.78 -22.76
CA PRO A 180 -43.80 -29.43 -23.81
C PRO A 180 -45.28 -29.48 -23.39
N PRO A 181 -46.24 -29.29 -24.32
CA PRO A 181 -47.64 -29.33 -23.98
C PRO A 181 -48.01 -30.74 -23.50
N THR A 182 -48.60 -30.82 -22.32
CA THR A 182 -49.16 -32.05 -21.79
C THR A 182 -50.34 -32.47 -22.68
N HIS A 183 -50.19 -33.59 -23.38
CA HIS A 183 -51.29 -34.26 -24.07
C HIS A 183 -52.36 -34.65 -23.03
N HIS A 184 -53.48 -33.93 -23.05
CA HIS A 184 -54.72 -34.42 -22.48
C HIS A 184 -55.31 -35.47 -23.43
N GLU A 185 -55.30 -36.74 -23.01
CA GLU A 185 -56.18 -37.76 -23.56
C GLU A 185 -57.11 -38.34 -22.46
N PRO A 186 -58.36 -38.69 -22.81
CA PRO A 186 -59.45 -38.77 -21.85
C PRO A 186 -59.57 -40.15 -21.22
N LYS A 187 -59.81 -40.20 -19.90
CA LYS A 187 -60.31 -41.43 -19.26
C LYS A 187 -61.77 -41.65 -19.70
N ARG A 188 -61.97 -42.63 -20.58
CA ARG A 188 -63.27 -43.12 -21.04
C ARG A 188 -63.61 -44.42 -20.31
N GLY A 189 -64.83 -44.48 -19.74
CA GLY A 189 -65.53 -45.69 -19.27
C GLY A 189 -65.39 -45.96 -17.77
N SER A 190 -66.42 -46.38 -17.01
CA SER A 190 -67.68 -47.04 -17.36
C SER A 190 -68.58 -47.02 -16.10
N LYS A 191 -69.76 -46.39 -16.14
CA LYS A 191 -71.14 -46.96 -16.21
C LYS A 191 -71.84 -47.30 -14.88
N THR A 192 -73.14 -46.97 -14.87
CA THR A 192 -74.28 -47.56 -14.10
C THR A 192 -74.35 -47.14 -12.62
N ILE A 193 -75.48 -46.69 -12.05
CA ILE A 193 -76.92 -46.89 -12.30
C ILE A 193 -77.65 -45.56 -12.14
#